data_AF-A0A916M701-F1
#
_entry.id   AF-A0A916M701-F1
#
_cell.length_a   1.000
_cell.length_b   1.000
_cell.length_c   1.000
_cell.angle_alpha   90.00
_cell.angle_beta   90.00
_cell.angle_gamma   90.00
#
_symmetry.space_group_name_H-M   'P 1'
#
loop_
_entity.id
_entity.type
_entity.pdbx_description
1 polymer ?
#
loop_
_entity_poly.entity_id
_entity_poly.type
_entity_poly.pdbx_seq_one_letter_code
_entity_poly.pdbx_strand_id
1 'polypeptide(L)'
;MSKSVVWVGLVAILVLAGCGKSEQPNDKASIKPPLLVLGNISFTVDENRFPFLMREGSQRYKHAESVTVSVIDTAQANKPVIWEGQASEFEDSEGPYYVIYPAISRSGLWNFEFDIQLTNGETYSTNQVVNALSTPIGLTAGQVAIPSDSLTAAGLDKLYGVITTDSTPNLAYYEMTIAQAVTSGRPSIIVFATPELCTRSLCNSVLESLDPIYEQFQDRFNFVHVETYNLETGKKVPAIVEWGLEENPWFYLVDSDGTIVYRCEGIFSAEELTPVIENYLGDGV
;
A
#
# COMPACT_ATOMS: atom_id res chain seq x y z
N MET A 1 -45.84 1.17 89.36
CA MET A 1 -46.42 1.61 88.07
C MET A 1 -46.10 0.53 87.04
N SER A 2 -47.13 -0.24 86.68
CA SER A 2 -47.10 -1.30 85.67
C SER A 2 -47.22 -0.68 84.28
N LYS A 3 -46.33 -1.06 83.34
CA LYS A 3 -46.50 -1.14 81.86
C LYS A 3 -45.25 -1.83 81.28
N SER A 4 -45.22 -2.65 80.23
CA SER A 4 -46.14 -3.58 79.56
C SER A 4 -45.21 -4.43 78.68
N VAL A 5 -45.39 -5.75 78.68
CA VAL A 5 -44.64 -6.69 77.82
C VAL A 5 -45.23 -6.65 76.41
N VAL A 6 -44.40 -6.50 75.39
CA VAL A 6 -44.79 -6.63 73.98
C VAL A 6 -44.11 -7.86 73.41
N TRP A 7 -44.93 -8.81 72.96
CA TRP A 7 -44.55 -10.04 72.25
C TRP A 7 -44.71 -9.76 70.75
N VAL A 8 -43.65 -9.91 69.95
CA VAL A 8 -43.74 -9.89 68.48
C VAL A 8 -43.16 -11.20 67.98
N GLY A 9 -44.02 -11.98 67.31
CA GLY A 9 -43.75 -13.31 66.80
C GLY A 9 -42.77 -13.32 65.61
N LEU A 10 -41.98 -14.38 65.55
CA LEU A 10 -41.08 -14.71 64.45
C LEU A 10 -41.89 -15.24 63.26
N VAL A 11 -41.82 -14.58 62.11
CA VAL A 11 -42.29 -15.10 60.82
C VAL A 11 -41.10 -15.70 60.09
N ALA A 12 -41.13 -17.01 59.85
CA ALA A 12 -40.14 -17.71 59.03
C ALA A 12 -40.46 -17.51 57.55
N ILE A 13 -39.57 -16.85 56.80
CA ILE A 13 -39.66 -16.71 55.35
C ILE A 13 -38.82 -17.82 54.72
N LEU A 14 -39.49 -18.77 54.04
CA LEU A 14 -38.86 -19.74 53.15
C LEU A 14 -38.35 -19.02 51.88
N VAL A 15 -37.04 -19.06 51.65
CA VAL A 15 -36.43 -18.65 50.37
C VAL A 15 -36.34 -19.87 49.46
N LEU A 16 -37.15 -19.90 48.40
CA LEU A 16 -37.03 -20.85 47.30
C LEU A 16 -35.84 -20.43 46.42
N ALA A 17 -34.80 -21.27 46.39
CA ALA A 17 -33.69 -21.12 45.46
C ALA A 17 -34.15 -21.46 44.03
N GLY A 18 -34.39 -20.42 43.22
CA GLY A 18 -34.57 -20.57 41.77
C GLY A 18 -33.23 -20.82 41.09
N CYS A 19 -33.12 -21.92 40.35
CA CYS A 19 -32.00 -22.17 39.45
C CYS A 19 -32.02 -21.14 38.32
N GLY A 20 -31.18 -20.11 38.44
CA GLY A 20 -30.83 -19.25 37.31
C GLY A 20 -30.01 -20.07 36.31
N LYS A 21 -30.58 -20.37 35.14
CA LYS A 21 -29.77 -20.70 33.97
C LYS A 21 -28.94 -19.46 33.66
N SER A 22 -27.63 -19.54 33.85
CA SER A 22 -26.70 -18.57 33.31
C SER A 22 -26.79 -18.64 31.78
N GLU A 23 -27.42 -17.65 31.15
CA GLU A 23 -27.10 -17.33 29.76
C GLU A 23 -25.62 -16.96 29.73
N GLN A 24 -24.81 -17.82 29.10
CA GLN A 24 -23.46 -17.43 28.75
C GLN A 24 -23.58 -16.31 27.70
N PRO A 25 -22.95 -15.14 27.91
CA PRO A 25 -22.81 -14.18 26.83
C PRO A 25 -21.92 -14.83 25.79
N ASN A 26 -22.51 -15.25 24.67
CA ASN A 26 -21.77 -15.60 23.47
C ASN A 26 -21.38 -14.29 22.77
N ASP A 27 -20.66 -13.41 23.48
CA ASP A 27 -20.08 -12.19 22.92
C ASP A 27 -18.81 -12.60 22.16
N LYS A 28 -18.99 -13.25 21.01
CA LYS A 28 -17.99 -13.07 19.95
C LYS A 28 -18.06 -11.59 19.61
N ALA A 29 -17.03 -10.83 19.99
CA ALA A 29 -16.93 -9.43 19.64
C ALA A 29 -17.19 -9.28 18.13
N SER A 30 -18.20 -8.50 17.77
CA SER A 30 -18.57 -8.28 16.36
C SER A 30 -17.41 -7.57 15.68
N ILE A 31 -16.77 -8.26 14.74
CA ILE A 31 -15.72 -7.68 13.89
C ILE A 31 -16.41 -6.71 12.93
N LYS A 32 -15.94 -5.46 12.88
CA LYS A 32 -16.51 -4.49 11.94
C LYS A 32 -16.06 -4.78 10.51
N PRO A 33 -16.91 -4.51 9.52
CA PRO A 33 -16.49 -4.57 8.12
C PRO A 33 -15.32 -3.61 7.82
N PRO A 34 -14.36 -4.01 6.97
CA PRO A 34 -13.29 -3.13 6.52
C PRO A 34 -13.80 -2.06 5.55
N LEU A 35 -13.14 -0.89 5.57
CA LEU A 35 -13.16 0.04 4.45
C LEU A 35 -12.03 -0.33 3.48
N LEU A 36 -12.39 -0.70 2.25
CA LEU A 36 -11.41 -0.94 1.19
C LEU A 36 -10.88 0.39 0.64
N VAL A 37 -9.56 0.47 0.45
CA VAL A 37 -8.87 1.64 -0.13
C VAL A 37 -7.92 1.14 -1.21
N LEU A 38 -8.01 1.73 -2.40
CA LEU A 38 -7.10 1.42 -3.49
C LEU A 38 -5.70 1.96 -3.18
N GLY A 39 -4.69 1.11 -3.40
CA GLY A 39 -3.29 1.41 -3.14
C GLY A 39 -2.63 2.22 -4.25
N ASN A 40 -3.25 2.26 -5.43
CA ASN A 40 -2.87 3.04 -6.61
C ASN A 40 -4.12 3.63 -7.28
N ILE A 41 -3.95 4.46 -8.31
CA ILE A 41 -5.10 5.07 -9.03
C ILE A 41 -4.98 5.05 -10.55
N SER A 42 -3.78 4.80 -11.05
CA SER A 42 -3.48 4.64 -12.46
C SER A 42 -3.55 3.15 -12.77
N PHE A 43 -4.74 2.68 -13.12
CA PHE A 43 -4.93 1.31 -13.58
C PHE A 43 -4.98 1.31 -15.09
N THR A 44 -4.10 0.59 -15.78
CA THR A 44 -3.94 0.71 -17.23
C THR A 44 -3.93 -0.65 -17.91
N VAL A 45 -4.27 -0.67 -19.21
CA VAL A 45 -4.11 -1.87 -20.04
C VAL A 45 -2.62 -2.26 -20.02
N ASP A 46 -2.36 -3.56 -19.88
CA ASP A 46 -1.02 -4.17 -19.76
C ASP A 46 -0.29 -3.98 -18.41
N GLU A 47 -0.85 -3.21 -17.47
CA GLU A 47 -0.37 -3.20 -16.09
C GLU A 47 -1.21 -4.11 -15.22
N ASN A 48 -0.58 -5.17 -14.72
CA ASN A 48 -1.31 -6.21 -14.00
C ASN A 48 -1.35 -5.98 -12.49
N ARG A 49 -0.50 -5.11 -11.93
CA ARG A 49 -0.40 -4.94 -10.48
C ARG A 49 -1.54 -4.08 -9.93
N PHE A 50 -2.32 -4.63 -8.99
CA PHE A 50 -3.41 -3.93 -8.32
C PHE A 50 -3.23 -4.03 -6.79
N PRO A 51 -2.58 -3.04 -6.16
CA PRO A 51 -2.48 -2.95 -4.72
C PRO A 51 -3.75 -2.38 -4.10
N PHE A 52 -4.15 -2.90 -2.95
CA PHE A 52 -5.20 -2.34 -2.13
C PHE A 52 -4.93 -2.62 -0.67
N LEU A 53 -5.63 -1.91 0.20
CA LEU A 53 -5.53 -2.07 1.64
C LEU A 53 -6.90 -1.95 2.26
N MET A 54 -7.00 -2.40 3.50
CA MET A 54 -8.24 -2.32 4.27
C MET A 54 -8.00 -1.51 5.54
N ARG A 55 -9.03 -0.76 5.99
CA ARG A 55 -8.97 0.04 7.21
C ARG A 55 -10.15 -0.20 8.14
N GLU A 56 -9.88 -0.10 9.44
CA GLU A 56 -10.90 0.15 10.47
C GLU A 56 -10.64 1.53 11.09
N GLY A 57 -11.44 2.52 10.69
CA GLY A 57 -11.19 3.90 11.09
C GLY A 57 -9.83 4.39 10.59
N SER A 58 -8.97 4.85 11.50
CA SER A 58 -7.62 5.30 11.14
C SER A 58 -6.61 4.16 10.99
N GLN A 59 -6.89 2.96 11.49
CA GLN A 59 -5.94 1.84 11.56
C GLN A 59 -6.04 0.94 10.32
N ARG A 60 -4.95 0.24 10.00
CA ARG A 60 -4.97 -0.89 9.06
C ARG A 60 -5.82 -2.02 9.61
N TYR A 61 -6.62 -2.65 8.74
CA TYR A 61 -7.49 -3.75 9.10
C TYR A 61 -6.66 -5.03 9.29
N LYS A 62 -6.79 -5.69 10.45
CA LYS A 62 -5.98 -6.87 10.82
C LYS A 62 -6.82 -8.13 11.08
N HIS A 63 -8.08 -8.11 10.66
CA HIS A 63 -9.02 -9.20 10.92
C HIS A 63 -9.29 -10.07 9.69
N ALA A 64 -8.68 -9.76 8.54
CA ALA A 64 -8.73 -10.61 7.36
C ALA A 64 -7.76 -11.77 7.54
N GLU A 65 -8.23 -12.98 7.25
CA GLU A 65 -7.43 -14.20 7.16
C GLU A 65 -7.03 -14.47 5.70
N SER A 66 -7.89 -14.11 4.75
CA SER A 66 -7.57 -14.13 3.32
C SER A 66 -8.53 -13.22 2.56
N VAL A 67 -8.11 -12.82 1.36
CA VAL A 67 -8.94 -12.05 0.43
C VAL A 67 -8.91 -12.73 -0.93
N THR A 68 -10.07 -13.16 -1.42
CA THR A 68 -10.25 -13.58 -2.81
C THR A 68 -10.82 -12.42 -3.60
N VAL A 69 -10.28 -12.18 -4.79
CA VAL A 69 -10.76 -11.12 -5.67
C VAL A 69 -11.19 -11.72 -7.02
N SER A 70 -12.33 -11.27 -7.53
CA SER A 70 -12.85 -11.64 -8.84
C SER A 70 -12.99 -10.39 -9.70
N VAL A 71 -12.43 -10.41 -10.91
CA VAL A 71 -12.46 -9.28 -11.85
C VAL A 71 -13.47 -9.57 -12.94
N ILE A 72 -14.44 -8.66 -13.07
CA ILE A 72 -15.61 -8.82 -13.94
C ILE A 72 -15.58 -7.79 -15.06
N ASP A 73 -15.71 -8.27 -16.29
CA ASP A 73 -15.83 -7.42 -17.47
C ASP A 73 -17.26 -6.84 -17.56
N THR A 74 -17.42 -5.60 -17.09
CA THR A 74 -18.74 -4.94 -17.08
C THR A 74 -19.26 -4.51 -18.44
N ALA A 75 -18.41 -4.49 -19.49
CA ALA A 75 -18.81 -4.09 -20.83
C ALA A 75 -19.46 -5.24 -21.61
N GLN A 76 -19.21 -6.49 -21.22
CA GLN A 76 -19.84 -7.65 -21.84
C GLN A 76 -21.22 -7.91 -21.24
N ALA A 77 -22.19 -8.27 -22.09
CA ALA A 77 -23.59 -8.42 -21.68
C ALA A 77 -23.79 -9.47 -20.57
N ASN A 78 -22.97 -10.53 -20.56
CA ASN A 78 -22.99 -11.59 -19.55
C ASN A 78 -22.09 -11.31 -18.34
N LYS A 79 -21.36 -10.20 -18.31
CA LYS A 79 -20.45 -9.80 -17.22
C LYS A 79 -19.58 -10.96 -16.71
N PRO A 80 -18.74 -11.55 -17.57
CA PRO A 80 -17.94 -12.71 -17.20
C PRO A 80 -16.89 -12.32 -16.16
N VAL A 81 -16.64 -13.22 -15.21
CA VAL A 81 -15.42 -13.21 -14.40
C VAL A 81 -14.27 -13.61 -15.32
N ILE A 82 -13.32 -12.69 -15.54
CA ILE A 82 -12.16 -12.92 -16.42
C ILE A 82 -10.93 -13.38 -15.64
N TRP A 83 -10.92 -13.13 -14.34
CA TRP A 83 -9.83 -13.47 -13.43
C TRP A 83 -10.40 -13.64 -12.03
N GLU A 84 -9.91 -14.63 -11.30
CA GLU A 84 -10.21 -14.85 -9.89
C GLU A 84 -8.95 -15.39 -9.22
N GLY A 85 -8.64 -14.91 -8.02
CA GLY A 85 -7.47 -15.35 -7.30
C GLY A 85 -7.39 -14.79 -5.89
N GLN A 86 -6.56 -15.43 -5.06
CA GLN A 86 -6.25 -14.93 -3.73
C GLN A 86 -5.24 -13.78 -3.83
N ALA A 87 -5.48 -12.72 -3.07
CA ALA A 87 -4.54 -11.61 -2.94
C ALA A 87 -3.33 -12.00 -2.11
N SER A 88 -2.14 -11.61 -2.56
CA SER A 88 -0.91 -11.73 -1.78
C SER A 88 -0.91 -10.65 -0.71
N GLU A 89 -0.66 -11.03 0.55
CA GLU A 89 -0.60 -10.13 1.69
C GLU A 89 0.86 -9.80 2.02
N PHE A 90 1.11 -8.54 2.36
CA PHE A 90 2.42 -8.03 2.76
C PHE A 90 2.26 -7.22 4.06
N GLU A 91 3.03 -7.56 5.09
CA GLU A 91 2.88 -7.01 6.45
C GLU A 91 4.06 -6.14 6.90
N ASP A 92 5.13 -6.06 6.12
CA ASP A 92 6.38 -5.34 6.40
C ASP A 92 6.27 -3.80 6.19
N SER A 93 5.06 -3.26 6.32
CA SER A 93 4.76 -1.83 6.24
C SER A 93 3.97 -1.37 7.49
N GLU A 94 3.34 -0.18 7.48
CA GLU A 94 2.51 0.31 8.61
C GLU A 94 1.28 -0.60 8.93
N GLY A 95 1.04 -1.63 8.10
CA GLY A 95 0.15 -2.75 8.34
C GLY A 95 -0.20 -3.43 7.01
N PRO A 96 -1.03 -4.50 7.03
CA PRO A 96 -1.23 -5.34 5.86
C PRO A 96 -1.77 -4.53 4.68
N TYR A 97 -1.17 -4.77 3.52
CA TYR A 97 -1.76 -4.46 2.23
C TYR A 97 -1.72 -5.71 1.35
N TYR A 98 -2.51 -5.67 0.30
CA TYR A 98 -2.79 -6.81 -0.54
C TYR A 98 -2.54 -6.45 -1.99
N VAL A 99 -2.04 -7.41 -2.76
CA VAL A 99 -1.80 -7.24 -4.19
C VAL A 99 -2.35 -8.42 -4.97
N ILE A 100 -3.01 -8.12 -6.07
CA ILE A 100 -3.37 -9.09 -7.11
C ILE A 100 -2.74 -8.68 -8.44
N TYR A 101 -2.60 -9.65 -9.34
CA TYR A 101 -1.98 -9.44 -10.65
C TYR A 101 -2.90 -9.79 -11.84
N PRO A 102 -4.13 -9.24 -11.94
CA PRO A 102 -5.05 -9.56 -13.04
C PRO A 102 -4.56 -8.99 -14.38
N ALA A 103 -4.75 -9.74 -15.46
CA ALA A 103 -4.53 -9.25 -16.81
C ALA A 103 -5.75 -8.44 -17.30
N ILE A 104 -5.51 -7.18 -17.68
CA ILE A 104 -6.56 -6.27 -18.14
C ILE A 104 -6.43 -6.03 -19.63
N SER A 105 -7.39 -6.57 -20.37
CA SER A 105 -7.33 -6.64 -21.83
C SER A 105 -7.94 -5.43 -22.54
N ARG A 106 -8.62 -4.53 -21.81
CA ARG A 106 -9.23 -3.33 -22.39
C ARG A 106 -9.35 -2.19 -21.39
N SER A 107 -9.35 -0.98 -21.92
CA SER A 107 -9.72 0.22 -21.17
C SER A 107 -11.21 0.26 -20.86
N GLY A 108 -11.60 1.05 -19.87
CA GLY A 108 -12.97 1.27 -19.42
C GLY A 108 -13.26 0.62 -18.06
N LEU A 109 -14.53 0.52 -17.72
CA LEU A 109 -14.96 0.08 -16.39
C LEU A 109 -14.86 -1.44 -16.20
N TRP A 110 -14.37 -1.82 -15.03
CA TRP A 110 -14.26 -3.19 -14.52
C TRP A 110 -14.85 -3.21 -13.11
N ASN A 111 -15.46 -4.34 -12.72
CA ASN A 111 -15.93 -4.54 -11.35
C ASN A 111 -15.01 -5.55 -10.66
N PHE A 112 -14.44 -5.15 -9.54
CA PHE A 112 -13.61 -6.00 -8.69
C PHE A 112 -14.47 -6.38 -7.50
N GLU A 113 -14.76 -7.66 -7.33
CA GLU A 113 -15.48 -8.20 -6.19
C GLU A 113 -14.46 -8.79 -5.22
N PHE A 114 -14.60 -8.48 -3.93
CA PHE A 114 -13.67 -8.86 -2.88
C PHE A 114 -14.46 -9.70 -1.87
N ASP A 115 -14.06 -10.96 -1.72
CA ASP A 115 -14.54 -11.85 -0.68
C ASP A 115 -13.46 -11.97 0.40
N ILE A 116 -13.72 -11.33 1.55
CA ILE A 116 -12.78 -11.22 2.65
C ILE A 116 -13.18 -12.22 3.72
N GLN A 117 -12.36 -13.25 3.91
CA GLN A 117 -12.55 -14.20 5.01
C GLN A 117 -12.01 -13.58 6.29
N LEU A 118 -12.86 -13.47 7.29
CA LEU A 118 -12.51 -12.89 8.58
C LEU A 118 -12.09 -13.96 9.57
N THR A 119 -11.19 -13.59 10.49
CA THR A 119 -10.67 -14.43 11.57
C THR A 119 -11.73 -15.02 12.52
N ASN A 120 -12.97 -14.50 12.51
CA ASN A 120 -14.10 -15.07 13.28
C ASN A 120 -14.86 -16.18 12.51
N GLY A 121 -14.47 -16.46 11.26
CA GLY A 121 -15.09 -17.41 10.34
C GLY A 121 -16.20 -16.84 9.46
N GLU A 122 -16.48 -15.53 9.53
CA GLU A 122 -17.45 -14.87 8.67
C GLU A 122 -16.81 -14.39 7.35
N THR A 123 -17.59 -14.33 6.29
CA THR A 123 -17.16 -13.72 5.01
C THR A 123 -17.81 -12.35 4.86
N TYR A 124 -17.00 -11.34 4.56
CA TYR A 124 -17.48 -10.03 4.15
C TYR A 124 -17.21 -9.81 2.66
N SER A 125 -18.26 -9.59 1.88
CA SER A 125 -18.16 -9.33 0.44
C SER A 125 -18.38 -7.85 0.15
N THR A 126 -17.55 -7.27 -0.71
CA THR A 126 -17.69 -5.89 -1.20
C THR A 126 -17.18 -5.79 -2.64
N ASN A 127 -17.36 -4.63 -3.28
CA ASN A 127 -16.88 -4.43 -4.64
C ASN A 127 -16.34 -3.02 -4.88
N GLN A 128 -15.51 -2.87 -5.91
CA GLN A 128 -15.05 -1.59 -6.45
C GLN A 128 -15.23 -1.55 -7.96
N VAL A 129 -15.64 -0.40 -8.47
CA VAL A 129 -15.62 -0.13 -9.90
C VAL A 129 -14.33 0.60 -10.23
N VAL A 130 -13.51 -0.02 -11.05
CA VAL A 130 -12.19 0.49 -11.46
C VAL A 130 -12.24 0.86 -12.93
N ASN A 131 -11.73 2.04 -13.29
CA ASN A 131 -11.62 2.45 -14.68
C ASN A 131 -10.20 2.20 -15.19
N ALA A 132 -10.02 1.26 -16.11
CA ALA A 132 -8.75 1.01 -16.77
C ALA A 132 -8.50 2.05 -17.87
N LEU A 133 -7.33 2.68 -17.87
CA LEU A 133 -6.89 3.62 -18.90
C LEU A 133 -6.30 2.87 -20.09
N SER A 134 -6.47 3.41 -21.30
CA SER A 134 -5.88 2.86 -22.52
C SER A 134 -4.38 3.13 -22.67
N THR A 135 -3.87 4.11 -21.92
CA THR A 135 -2.49 4.58 -22.00
C THR A 135 -1.89 4.51 -20.61
N PRO A 136 -0.75 3.82 -20.43
CA PRO A 136 0.02 3.85 -19.19
C PRO A 136 0.42 5.28 -18.82
N ILE A 137 0.30 5.64 -17.53
CA ILE A 137 0.84 6.90 -16.99
C ILE A 137 2.33 6.71 -16.76
N GLY A 138 3.15 7.66 -17.20
CA GLY A 138 4.60 7.62 -17.07
C GLY A 138 5.32 6.63 -17.98
N LEU A 139 6.65 6.51 -17.81
CA LEU A 139 7.49 5.64 -18.63
C LEU A 139 7.26 4.15 -18.30
N THR A 140 7.21 3.28 -19.30
CA THR A 140 6.96 1.84 -19.13
C THR A 140 8.23 0.99 -19.26
N ALA A 141 8.15 -0.27 -18.84
CA ALA A 141 9.23 -1.23 -19.05
C ALA A 141 9.58 -1.36 -20.55
N GLY A 142 10.88 -1.47 -20.85
CA GLY A 142 11.44 -1.46 -22.20
C GLY A 142 11.75 -0.06 -22.76
N GLN A 143 11.30 1.01 -22.11
CA GLN A 143 11.67 2.39 -22.48
C GLN A 143 12.97 2.81 -21.80
N VAL A 144 13.74 3.68 -22.46
CA VAL A 144 14.92 4.30 -21.88
C VAL A 144 14.49 5.34 -20.84
N ALA A 145 15.06 5.26 -19.63
CA ALA A 145 14.85 6.24 -18.58
C ALA A 145 15.33 7.62 -19.03
N ILE A 146 14.56 8.66 -18.72
CA ILE A 146 14.95 10.03 -19.06
C ILE A 146 16.04 10.47 -18.08
N PRO A 147 17.21 10.95 -18.56
CA PRO A 147 18.29 11.40 -17.69
C PRO A 147 17.96 12.80 -17.12
N SER A 148 16.98 12.85 -16.23
CA SER A 148 16.48 14.07 -15.61
C SER A 148 17.45 14.65 -14.59
N ASP A 149 17.49 15.97 -14.49
CA ASP A 149 18.10 16.61 -13.33
C ASP A 149 17.24 16.39 -12.08
N SER A 150 17.89 16.20 -10.94
CA SER A 150 17.26 16.16 -9.62
C SER A 150 18.19 16.78 -8.58
N LEU A 151 17.63 17.18 -7.43
CA LEU A 151 18.43 17.79 -6.37
C LEU A 151 19.26 16.72 -5.66
N THR A 152 20.46 17.09 -5.21
CA THR A 152 21.37 16.25 -4.43
C THR A 152 21.67 16.89 -3.08
N ALA A 153 22.23 16.12 -2.16
CA ALA A 153 22.71 16.61 -0.86
C ALA A 153 23.96 17.50 -0.98
N ALA A 154 24.59 17.59 -2.16
CA ALA A 154 25.85 18.28 -2.34
C ALA A 154 25.75 19.77 -1.97
N GLY A 155 26.55 20.18 -0.97
CA GLY A 155 26.61 21.57 -0.51
C GLY A 155 25.42 22.01 0.35
N LEU A 156 24.56 21.09 0.80
CA LEU A 156 23.46 21.38 1.70
C LEU A 156 23.82 21.07 3.15
N ASP A 157 23.50 22.00 4.06
CA ASP A 157 23.66 21.80 5.51
C ASP A 157 22.57 20.88 6.11
N LYS A 158 21.45 20.73 5.39
CA LYS A 158 20.32 19.86 5.76
C LYS A 158 19.52 19.47 4.53
N LEU A 159 18.88 18.30 4.58
CA LEU A 159 18.03 17.79 3.50
C LEU A 159 16.54 18.06 3.79
N TYR A 160 16.10 17.77 5.02
CA TYR A 160 14.71 17.94 5.43
C TYR A 160 14.23 19.40 5.29
N GLY A 161 13.10 19.56 4.62
CA GLY A 161 12.49 20.84 4.29
C GLY A 161 13.23 21.63 3.21
N VAL A 162 14.21 21.02 2.52
CA VAL A 162 14.93 21.64 1.38
C VAL A 162 14.75 20.80 0.12
N ILE A 163 15.16 19.54 0.17
CA ILE A 163 15.08 18.62 -0.98
C ILE A 163 14.22 17.39 -0.71
N THR A 164 13.82 17.19 0.55
CA THR A 164 12.95 16.10 0.98
C THR A 164 12.09 16.51 2.17
N THR A 165 10.91 15.92 2.23
CA THR A 165 9.98 15.99 3.36
C THR A 165 10.15 14.78 4.29
N ASP A 166 11.01 13.83 3.96
CA ASP A 166 11.43 12.80 4.92
C ASP A 166 12.21 13.43 6.08
N SER A 167 11.70 13.23 7.30
CA SER A 167 12.32 13.74 8.53
C SER A 167 13.61 13.02 8.93
N THR A 168 13.82 11.80 8.44
CA THR A 168 15.00 10.96 8.70
C THR A 168 15.61 10.41 7.41
N PRO A 169 16.04 11.29 6.48
CA PRO A 169 16.42 10.87 5.14
C PRO A 169 17.71 10.07 5.15
N ASN A 170 17.71 8.94 4.45
CA ASN A 170 18.94 8.24 4.08
C ASN A 170 19.71 9.09 3.05
N LEU A 171 20.90 9.56 3.44
CA LEU A 171 21.73 10.44 2.62
C LEU A 171 22.11 9.81 1.27
N ALA A 172 22.21 8.47 1.21
CA ALA A 172 22.59 7.74 0.02
C ALA A 172 21.60 7.97 -1.15
N TYR A 173 20.33 8.27 -0.87
CA TYR A 173 19.30 8.52 -1.88
C TYR A 173 19.46 9.86 -2.61
N TYR A 174 20.39 10.72 -2.17
CA TYR A 174 20.59 12.07 -2.67
C TYR A 174 22.04 12.33 -3.07
N GLU A 175 22.85 11.30 -3.27
CA GLU A 175 24.25 11.45 -3.71
C GLU A 175 24.38 11.76 -5.21
N MET A 176 23.39 11.36 -6.00
CA MET A 176 23.40 11.45 -7.45
C MET A 176 22.09 12.02 -7.98
N THR A 177 22.16 12.68 -9.13
CA THR A 177 20.95 13.01 -9.90
C THR A 177 20.38 11.77 -10.59
N ILE A 178 19.12 11.80 -11.03
CA ILE A 178 18.57 10.76 -11.91
C ILE A 178 19.47 10.58 -13.15
N ALA A 179 19.86 11.69 -13.80
CA ALA A 179 20.73 11.66 -14.97
C ALA A 179 22.04 10.92 -14.72
N GLN A 180 22.69 11.17 -13.58
CA GLN A 180 23.92 10.48 -13.22
C GLN A 180 23.68 9.00 -12.95
N ALA A 181 22.61 8.64 -12.23
CA ALA A 181 22.29 7.26 -11.88
C ALA A 181 22.01 6.41 -13.12
N VAL A 182 21.09 6.85 -14.00
CA VAL A 182 20.66 6.06 -15.17
C VAL A 182 21.68 5.99 -16.29
N THR A 183 22.76 6.78 -16.22
CA THR A 183 23.85 6.76 -17.20
C THR A 183 25.16 6.22 -16.63
N SER A 184 25.18 5.72 -15.40
CA SER A 184 26.41 5.31 -14.72
C SER A 184 26.96 3.94 -15.15
N GLY A 185 26.22 3.19 -15.97
CA GLY A 185 26.51 1.78 -16.26
C GLY A 185 26.20 0.84 -15.09
N ARG A 186 25.51 1.31 -14.04
CA ARG A 186 25.01 0.49 -12.93
C ARG A 186 23.49 0.53 -12.93
N PRO A 187 22.81 -0.59 -12.62
CA PRO A 187 21.38 -0.58 -12.38
C PRO A 187 21.00 0.44 -11.31
N SER A 188 19.82 1.03 -11.42
CA SER A 188 19.38 2.12 -10.57
C SER A 188 17.94 1.92 -10.10
N ILE A 189 17.69 2.22 -8.84
CA ILE A 189 16.36 2.31 -8.24
C ILE A 189 16.02 3.78 -8.07
N ILE A 190 14.89 4.21 -8.63
CA ILE A 190 14.41 5.59 -8.56
C ILE A 190 13.03 5.57 -7.92
N VAL A 191 12.86 6.34 -6.86
CA VAL A 191 11.59 6.50 -6.15
C VAL A 191 11.14 7.96 -6.23
N PHE A 192 9.93 8.17 -6.73
CA PHE A 192 9.26 9.46 -6.68
C PHE A 192 8.21 9.43 -5.59
N ALA A 193 8.45 10.11 -4.48
CA ALA A 193 7.54 10.15 -3.35
C ALA A 193 7.60 11.52 -2.66
N THR A 194 6.56 11.84 -1.89
CA THR A 194 6.56 13.01 -1.00
C THR A 194 6.06 12.58 0.37
N PRO A 195 6.93 12.04 1.24
CA PRO A 195 6.56 11.35 2.48
C PRO A 195 5.53 12.10 3.35
N GLU A 196 5.77 13.37 3.67
CA GLU A 196 4.92 14.10 4.63
C GLU A 196 3.79 14.93 4.00
N LEU A 197 3.79 15.18 2.69
CA LEU A 197 2.72 15.96 2.02
C LEU A 197 1.74 15.10 1.22
N CYS A 198 1.92 13.79 1.23
CA CYS A 198 1.10 12.84 0.50
C CYS A 198 -0.28 12.66 1.15
N THR A 199 -1.33 13.05 0.44
CA THR A 199 -2.72 13.05 0.93
C THR A 199 -3.24 11.67 1.32
N ARG A 200 -2.67 10.60 0.75
CA ARG A 200 -3.09 9.21 0.99
C ARG A 200 -2.31 8.53 2.12
N SER A 201 -1.31 9.19 2.70
CA SER A 201 -0.44 8.63 3.75
C SER A 201 0.21 7.29 3.37
N LEU A 202 0.43 7.04 2.07
CA LEU A 202 1.15 5.84 1.58
C LEU A 202 2.62 6.13 1.32
N CYS A 203 2.96 7.40 1.05
CA CYS A 203 4.28 7.76 0.57
C CYS A 203 5.39 7.59 1.61
N ASN A 204 5.09 7.81 2.90
CA ASN A 204 6.06 7.56 3.97
C ASN A 204 6.43 6.09 4.05
N SER A 205 5.42 5.22 4.18
CA SER A 205 5.59 3.76 4.21
C SER A 205 6.34 3.22 2.99
N VAL A 206 6.13 3.81 1.82
CA VAL A 206 6.85 3.44 0.60
C VAL A 206 8.33 3.82 0.65
N LEU A 207 8.65 5.04 1.11
CA LEU A 207 10.06 5.45 1.22
C LEU A 207 10.79 4.66 2.31
N GLU A 208 10.14 4.39 3.45
CA GLU A 208 10.69 3.53 4.52
C GLU A 208 10.97 2.11 4.01
N SER A 209 10.13 1.58 3.12
CA SER A 209 10.35 0.27 2.48
C SER A 209 11.59 0.23 1.59
N LEU A 210 12.17 1.39 1.24
CA LEU A 210 13.41 1.44 0.47
C LEU A 210 14.63 1.12 1.33
N ASP A 211 14.59 1.34 2.65
CA ASP A 211 15.76 1.13 3.52
C ASP A 211 16.22 -0.34 3.59
N PRO A 212 15.33 -1.34 3.79
CA PRO A 212 15.74 -2.74 3.73
C PRO A 212 16.27 -3.15 2.35
N ILE A 213 15.67 -2.62 1.28
CA ILE A 213 16.13 -2.83 -0.11
C ILE A 213 17.54 -2.24 -0.28
N TYR A 214 17.77 -1.03 0.23
CA TYR A 214 19.07 -0.38 0.20
C TYR A 214 20.11 -1.19 0.97
N GLU A 215 19.81 -1.62 2.20
CA GLU A 215 20.73 -2.43 3.01
C GLU A 215 21.21 -3.67 2.25
N GLN A 216 20.30 -4.34 1.54
CA GLN A 216 20.60 -5.56 0.78
C GLN A 216 21.30 -5.29 -0.56
N PHE A 217 20.99 -4.19 -1.26
CA PHE A 217 21.35 -4.00 -2.67
C PHE A 217 22.24 -2.78 -2.97
N GLN A 218 22.65 -1.98 -1.98
CA GLN A 218 23.48 -0.76 -2.14
C GLN A 218 24.79 -0.96 -2.95
N ASP A 219 25.43 -2.12 -2.84
CA ASP A 219 26.66 -2.41 -3.59
C ASP A 219 26.40 -2.66 -5.09
N ARG A 220 25.15 -2.96 -5.46
CA ARG A 220 24.76 -3.39 -6.81
C ARG A 220 23.95 -2.34 -7.57
N PHE A 221 23.23 -1.48 -6.85
CA PHE A 221 22.35 -0.47 -7.44
C PHE A 221 22.71 0.94 -7.00
N ASN A 222 22.43 1.92 -7.84
CA ASN A 222 22.29 3.30 -7.39
C ASN A 222 20.87 3.50 -6.83
N PHE A 223 20.72 4.42 -5.87
CA PHE A 223 19.43 4.76 -5.29
C PHE A 223 19.19 6.25 -5.40
N VAL A 224 18.02 6.65 -5.88
CA VAL A 224 17.64 8.06 -6.01
C VAL A 224 16.22 8.25 -5.51
N HIS A 225 16.05 9.14 -4.54
CA HIS A 225 14.72 9.63 -4.14
C HIS A 225 14.51 11.04 -4.69
N VAL A 226 13.33 11.28 -5.28
CA VAL A 226 12.94 12.59 -5.81
C VAL A 226 11.57 13.00 -5.27
N GLU A 227 11.56 14.16 -4.61
CA GLU A 227 10.33 14.81 -4.21
C GLU A 227 9.47 15.16 -5.42
N THR A 228 8.15 14.93 -5.31
CA THR A 228 7.23 15.24 -6.40
C THR A 228 7.11 16.76 -6.62
N TYR A 229 7.25 17.53 -5.54
CA TYR A 229 7.10 18.97 -5.54
C TYR A 229 8.35 19.67 -5.05
N ASN A 230 8.68 20.80 -5.67
CA ASN A 230 9.67 21.72 -5.14
C ASN A 230 9.12 22.35 -3.85
N LEU A 231 9.84 22.19 -2.74
CA LEU A 231 9.34 22.54 -1.40
C LEU A 231 9.24 24.06 -1.16
N GLU A 232 9.95 24.87 -1.94
CA GLU A 232 9.88 26.33 -1.87
C GLU A 232 8.67 26.87 -2.64
N THR A 233 8.44 26.35 -3.84
CA THR A 233 7.45 26.91 -4.78
C THR A 233 6.12 26.15 -4.82
N GLY A 234 6.08 24.93 -4.29
CA GLY A 234 4.93 24.01 -4.35
C GLY A 234 4.62 23.47 -5.75
N LYS A 235 5.46 23.74 -6.75
CA LYS A 235 5.27 23.25 -8.12
C LYS A 235 5.87 21.86 -8.30
N LYS A 236 5.31 21.07 -9.22
CA LYS A 236 5.93 19.79 -9.64
C LYS A 236 7.38 20.03 -10.08
N VAL A 237 8.30 19.16 -9.66
CA VAL A 237 9.68 19.22 -10.12
C VAL A 237 9.79 18.81 -11.60
N PRO A 238 10.81 19.27 -12.34
CA PRO A 238 10.97 18.94 -13.77
C PRO A 238 10.94 17.44 -14.05
N ALA A 239 11.63 16.63 -13.24
CA ALA A 239 11.69 15.17 -13.41
C ALA A 239 10.30 14.52 -13.42
N ILE A 240 9.37 14.94 -12.56
CA ILE A 240 7.98 14.43 -12.55
C ILE A 240 7.28 14.71 -13.88
N VAL A 241 7.50 15.89 -14.45
CA VAL A 241 6.89 16.29 -15.73
C VAL A 241 7.53 15.54 -16.89
N GLU A 242 8.86 15.43 -16.91
CA GLU A 242 9.62 14.73 -17.94
C GLU A 242 9.25 13.25 -18.00
N TRP A 243 9.12 12.61 -16.83
CA TRP A 243 8.72 11.21 -16.71
C TRP A 243 7.23 10.98 -16.91
N GLY A 244 6.42 12.03 -17.15
CA GLY A 244 4.98 11.93 -17.39
C GLY A 244 4.19 11.46 -16.16
N LEU A 245 4.67 11.75 -14.95
CA LEU A 245 4.06 11.31 -13.70
C LEU A 245 3.02 12.32 -13.20
N GLU A 246 1.82 11.82 -12.91
CA GLU A 246 0.74 12.66 -12.40
C GLU A 246 0.63 12.63 -10.87
N GLU A 247 0.85 11.45 -10.29
CA GLU A 247 0.57 11.09 -8.90
C GLU A 247 1.79 10.44 -8.26
N ASN A 248 1.76 10.20 -6.95
CA ASN A 248 2.82 9.55 -6.20
C ASN A 248 2.23 8.53 -5.20
N PRO A 249 3.02 7.55 -4.74
CA PRO A 249 4.42 7.29 -5.07
C PRO A 249 4.62 6.40 -6.31
N TRP A 250 5.81 6.48 -6.90
CA TRP A 250 6.28 5.59 -7.97
C TRP A 250 7.64 4.98 -7.64
N PHE A 251 7.80 3.72 -8.04
CA PHE A 251 9.06 3.00 -8.05
C PHE A 251 9.45 2.66 -9.49
N TYR A 252 10.74 2.81 -9.79
CA TYR A 252 11.35 2.43 -11.05
C TYR A 252 12.63 1.62 -10.80
N LEU A 253 12.74 0.49 -11.48
CA LEU A 253 13.96 -0.28 -11.63
C LEU A 253 14.50 -0.06 -13.04
N VAL A 254 15.71 0.46 -13.12
CA VAL A 254 16.41 0.76 -14.38
C VAL A 254 17.65 -0.12 -14.44
N ASP A 255 17.89 -0.76 -15.59
CA ASP A 255 19.07 -1.58 -15.81
C ASP A 255 20.34 -0.76 -16.04
N SER A 256 21.48 -1.44 -16.22
CA SER A 256 22.78 -0.79 -16.46
C SER A 256 22.86 -0.02 -17.77
N ASP A 257 22.00 -0.32 -18.74
CA ASP A 257 21.95 0.37 -20.03
C ASP A 257 21.00 1.59 -19.99
N GLY A 258 20.39 1.86 -18.83
CA GLY A 258 19.44 2.95 -18.65
C GLY A 258 18.02 2.60 -19.12
N THR A 259 17.70 1.33 -19.33
CA THR A 259 16.36 0.88 -19.73
C THR A 259 15.53 0.51 -18.50
N ILE A 260 14.27 0.95 -18.46
CA ILE A 260 13.35 0.60 -17.38
C ILE A 260 12.97 -0.88 -17.55
N VAL A 261 13.19 -1.67 -16.50
CA VAL A 261 12.86 -3.11 -16.49
C VAL A 261 11.64 -3.41 -15.61
N TYR A 262 11.38 -2.59 -14.62
CA TYR A 262 10.19 -2.71 -13.78
C TYR A 262 9.75 -1.34 -13.26
N ARG A 263 8.46 -1.22 -12.99
CA ARG A 263 7.87 -0.06 -12.32
C ARG A 263 6.63 -0.45 -11.55
N CYS A 264 6.26 0.34 -10.56
CA CYS A 264 4.93 0.29 -9.97
C CYS A 264 4.51 1.64 -9.37
N GLU A 265 3.20 1.90 -9.41
CA GLU A 265 2.56 3.01 -8.68
C GLU A 265 2.01 2.52 -7.34
N GLY A 266 1.98 3.41 -6.36
CA GLY A 266 1.20 3.22 -5.14
C GLY A 266 1.99 2.56 -4.03
N ILE A 267 1.28 2.06 -3.01
CA ILE A 267 1.91 1.31 -1.91
C ILE A 267 2.65 0.09 -2.45
N PHE A 268 3.84 -0.17 -1.90
CA PHE A 268 4.67 -1.36 -2.07
C PHE A 268 5.55 -1.52 -0.83
N SER A 269 6.20 -2.67 -0.68
CA SER A 269 7.13 -2.95 0.41
C SER A 269 8.40 -3.65 -0.04
N ALA A 270 9.33 -3.83 0.90
CA ALA A 270 10.57 -4.55 0.63
C ALA A 270 10.31 -6.03 0.34
N GLU A 271 9.38 -6.66 1.07
CA GLU A 271 8.96 -8.04 0.85
C GLU A 271 8.39 -8.25 -0.56
N GLU A 272 7.60 -7.30 -1.06
CA GLU A 272 7.08 -7.39 -2.43
C GLU A 272 8.16 -7.16 -3.50
N LEU A 273 9.02 -6.16 -3.32
CA LEU A 273 9.95 -5.75 -4.38
C LEU A 273 11.26 -6.54 -4.40
N THR A 274 11.68 -7.13 -3.28
CA THR A 274 12.94 -7.90 -3.21
C THR A 274 12.97 -9.05 -4.23
N PRO A 275 11.94 -9.90 -4.36
CA PRO A 275 11.92 -10.95 -5.39
C PRO A 275 11.98 -10.40 -6.82
N VAL A 276 11.39 -9.23 -7.07
CA VAL A 276 11.44 -8.58 -8.40
C VAL A 276 12.88 -8.14 -8.73
N ILE A 277 13.55 -7.53 -7.76
CA ILE A 277 14.95 -7.08 -7.89
C ILE A 277 15.89 -8.28 -8.03
N GLU A 278 15.70 -9.33 -7.24
CA GLU A 278 16.48 -10.57 -7.31
C GLU A 278 16.30 -11.29 -8.65
N ASN A 279 15.06 -11.36 -9.17
CA ASN A 279 14.82 -11.96 -10.48
C ASN A 279 15.55 -11.20 -11.59
N TYR A 280 15.52 -9.87 -11.56
CA TYR A 280 16.30 -9.05 -12.49
C TYR A 280 17.81 -9.35 -12.41
N LEU A 281 18.35 -9.51 -11.19
CA LEU A 281 19.76 -9.89 -11.02
C LEU A 281 20.05 -11.30 -11.56
N GLY A 282 19.11 -12.23 -11.42
CA GLY A 282 19.23 -13.62 -11.91
C GLY A 282 19.20 -13.74 -13.44
N ASP A 283 18.45 -12.86 -14.11
CA ASP A 283 18.36 -12.79 -15.57
C ASP A 283 19.59 -12.09 -16.22
N GLY A 284 20.45 -11.47 -15.41
CA GLY A 284 21.62 -10.67 -15.83
C GLY A 284 23.00 -11.22 -15.43
N VAL A 285 23.13 -12.52 -15.11
CA VAL A 285 24.42 -13.21 -14.83
C VAL A 285 24.76 -14.25 -15.89
#